data_AF-A0A698WDK3-F1
#
_entry.id   AF-A0A698WDK3-F1
#
_cell.length_a   1.000
_cell.length_b   1.000
_cell.length_c   1.000
_cell.angle_alpha   90.00
_cell.angle_beta   90.00
_cell.angle_gamma   90.00
#
_symmetry.space_group_name_H-M   'P 1'
#
loop_
_entity.id
_entity.type
_entity.pdbx_description
1 polymer ?
#
loop_
_entity_poly.entity_id
_entity_poly.type
_entity_poly.pdbx_seq_one_letter_code
_entity_poly.pdbx_strand_id
1 'polypeptide(L)'
;MNITHVIAITLGISLLTACHADNRKSRKPPVQVVYRFDDHRYLELEGFYCEGALWYNDTQRGIRAEVVERDTPIFRVSTFKYIHPSERYIAIPWRDLSGFLIS
;
A
#
# COMPACT_ATOMS: atom_id res chain seq x y z
N MET A 1 -49.20 -25.76 2.69
CA MET A 1 -48.31 -24.78 2.02
C MET A 1 -47.73 -25.47 0.80
N ASN A 2 -48.07 -25.01 -0.40
CA ASN A 2 -47.83 -25.75 -1.65
C ASN A 2 -46.34 -25.76 -2.04
N ILE A 3 -45.82 -26.92 -2.44
CA ILE A 3 -44.41 -27.16 -2.80
C ILE A 3 -43.89 -26.16 -3.85
N THR A 4 -44.76 -25.71 -4.74
CA THR A 4 -44.47 -24.70 -5.77
C THR A 4 -44.06 -23.33 -5.19
N HIS A 5 -44.61 -22.93 -4.04
CA HIS A 5 -44.22 -21.68 -3.38
C HIS A 5 -42.87 -21.79 -2.68
N VAL A 6 -42.53 -22.98 -2.15
CA VAL A 6 -41.25 -23.21 -1.49
C VAL A 6 -40.10 -23.15 -2.50
N ILE A 7 -40.28 -23.71 -3.70
CA ILE A 7 -39.29 -23.68 -4.79
C ILE A 7 -39.10 -22.26 -5.34
N ALA A 8 -40.17 -21.47 -5.46
CA ALA A 8 -40.07 -20.09 -5.95
C ALA A 8 -39.31 -19.17 -4.97
N ILE A 9 -39.49 -19.36 -3.67
CA ILE A 9 -38.80 -18.58 -2.63
C ILE A 9 -37.30 -18.93 -2.58
N THR A 10 -36.95 -20.21 -2.70
CA THR A 10 -35.54 -20.63 -2.66
C THR A 10 -34.74 -20.18 -3.90
N LEU A 11 -35.36 -20.12 -5.09
CA LEU A 11 -34.71 -19.55 -6.29
C LEU A 11 -34.55 -18.01 -6.21
N GLY A 12 -35.46 -17.31 -5.53
CA GLY A 12 -35.37 -15.85 -5.37
C GLY A 12 -34.23 -15.41 -4.45
N ILE A 13 -33.91 -16.20 -3.43
CA ILE A 13 -32.85 -15.87 -2.45
C ILE A 13 -31.44 -16.06 -3.04
N SER A 14 -31.24 -17.02 -3.95
CA SER A 14 -29.94 -17.27 -4.59
C SER A 14 -29.52 -16.21 -5.63
N LEU A 15 -30.44 -15.35 -6.08
CA LEU A 15 -30.15 -14.25 -7.01
C LEU A 15 -29.68 -12.96 -6.32
N LEU A 16 -29.83 -12.83 -4.99
CA LEU A 16 -29.50 -11.61 -4.23
C LEU A 16 -28.08 -11.59 -3.63
N THR A 17 -27.33 -12.70 -3.69
CA THR A 17 -26.00 -12.80 -3.06
C THR A 17 -24.83 -12.34 -3.94
N ALA A 18 -25.07 -11.86 -5.16
CA ALA A 18 -24.01 -11.44 -6.08
C ALA A 18 -23.53 -9.97 -5.91
N CYS A 19 -24.16 -9.16 -5.06
CA CYS A 19 -23.92 -7.71 -5.03
C CYS A 19 -22.77 -7.22 -4.12
N HIS A 20 -21.91 -8.11 -3.61
CA HIS A 20 -20.73 -7.71 -2.82
C HIS A 20 -19.42 -8.28 -3.39
N ALA A 21 -19.26 -8.25 -4.71
CA ALA A 21 -17.95 -8.43 -5.33
C ALA A 21 -17.08 -7.19 -5.05
N ASP A 22 -16.30 -7.27 -3.98
CA ASP A 22 -15.33 -6.26 -3.59
C ASP A 22 -14.24 -6.12 -4.67
N ASN A 23 -14.38 -5.11 -5.53
CA ASN A 23 -13.51 -4.83 -6.67
C ASN A 23 -12.12 -4.31 -6.28
N ARG A 24 -11.68 -4.50 -5.02
CA ARG A 24 -10.36 -4.09 -4.51
C ARG A 24 -9.19 -4.53 -5.40
N LYS A 25 -9.28 -5.70 -6.05
CA LYS A 25 -8.24 -6.21 -6.97
C LYS A 25 -8.09 -5.42 -8.28
N SER A 26 -9.10 -4.65 -8.69
CA SER A 26 -9.05 -3.88 -9.95
C SER A 26 -8.60 -2.42 -9.76
N ARG A 27 -8.48 -1.93 -8.53
CA ARG A 27 -8.19 -0.54 -8.27
C ARG A 27 -6.68 -0.31 -8.28
N LYS A 28 -6.21 0.66 -9.08
CA LYS A 28 -4.83 1.13 -9.01
C LYS A 28 -4.50 1.54 -7.56
N PRO A 29 -3.40 1.04 -6.97
CA PRO A 29 -3.00 1.42 -5.62
C PRO A 29 -2.80 2.93 -5.53
N PRO A 30 -3.27 3.58 -4.46
CA PRO A 30 -2.99 4.99 -4.25
C PRO A 30 -1.50 5.20 -3.99
N VAL A 31 -1.00 6.36 -4.41
CA VAL A 31 0.37 6.81 -4.17
C VAL A 31 0.33 7.97 -3.18
N GLN A 32 1.10 7.88 -2.11
CA GLN A 32 1.15 8.91 -1.07
C GLN A 32 2.56 9.12 -0.56
N VAL A 33 2.96 10.38 -0.35
CA VAL A 33 4.20 10.71 0.37
C VAL A 33 4.04 10.36 1.85
N VAL A 34 4.88 9.44 2.35
CA VAL A 34 4.82 8.93 3.73
C VAL A 34 5.99 9.39 4.61
N TYR A 35 7.14 9.70 4.00
CA TYR A 35 8.28 10.32 4.68
C TYR A 35 8.85 11.41 3.80
N ARG A 36 9.06 12.60 4.37
CA ARG A 36 9.72 13.71 3.70
C ARG A 36 11.02 14.01 4.44
N PHE A 37 12.14 13.93 3.74
CA PHE A 37 13.46 14.19 4.31
C PHE A 37 13.79 15.69 4.21
N ASP A 38 13.42 16.30 3.08
CA ASP A 38 13.53 17.74 2.80
C ASP A 38 12.56 18.12 1.65
N ASP A 39 12.81 19.26 1.00
CA ASP A 39 11.94 19.80 -0.04
C ASP A 39 11.94 18.97 -1.34
N HIS A 40 13.00 18.20 -1.60
CA HIS A 40 13.17 17.48 -2.87
C HIS A 40 13.32 15.95 -2.73
N ARG A 41 13.60 15.44 -1.51
CA ARG A 41 13.76 14.01 -1.22
C ARG A 41 12.65 13.47 -0.33
N TYR A 42 11.99 12.41 -0.77
CA TYR A 42 10.89 11.79 -0.03
C TYR A 42 10.64 10.33 -0.43
N LEU A 43 9.89 9.63 0.42
CA LEU A 43 9.38 8.28 0.17
C LEU A 43 7.90 8.31 -0.17
N GLU A 44 7.54 7.64 -1.26
CA GLU A 44 6.16 7.37 -1.64
C GLU A 44 5.79 5.92 -1.31
N LEU A 45 4.64 5.74 -0.68
CA LEU A 45 3.99 4.45 -0.54
C LEU A 45 3.00 4.28 -1.67
N GLU A 46 3.13 3.21 -2.43
CA GLU A 46 2.14 2.79 -3.42
C GLU A 46 1.44 1.51 -2.95
N GLY A 47 0.30 1.65 -2.27
CA GLY A 47 -0.40 0.51 -1.68
C GLY A 47 -1.61 0.86 -0.83
N PHE A 48 -2.09 -0.08 -0.01
CA PHE A 48 -3.31 0.05 0.78
C PHE A 48 -3.03 -0.23 2.26
N TYR A 49 -3.84 0.32 3.16
CA TYR A 49 -3.74 0.06 4.61
C TYR A 49 -2.33 0.32 5.19
N CYS A 50 -1.64 1.33 4.69
CA CYS A 50 -0.27 1.69 5.07
C CYS A 50 0.78 0.63 4.70
N GLU A 51 0.46 -0.27 3.77
CA GLU A 51 1.34 -1.32 3.27
C GLU A 51 1.43 -1.29 1.75
N GLY A 52 2.63 -1.53 1.20
CA GLY A 52 2.82 -1.59 -0.25
C GLY A 52 4.27 -1.44 -0.71
N ALA A 53 4.43 -1.10 -1.99
CA ALA A 53 5.72 -0.78 -2.57
C ALA A 53 6.20 0.58 -2.06
N LEU A 54 7.51 0.71 -1.83
CA LEU A 54 8.13 1.94 -1.36
C LEU A 54 9.05 2.49 -2.44
N TRP A 55 8.86 3.76 -2.77
CA TRP A 55 9.60 4.45 -3.81
C TRP A 55 10.38 5.63 -3.23
N TYR A 56 11.67 5.70 -3.50
CA TYR A 56 12.50 6.87 -3.24
C TYR A 56 12.38 7.85 -4.40
N ASN A 57 12.13 9.11 -4.08
CA ASN A 57 12.08 10.20 -5.05
C ASN A 57 13.09 11.28 -4.68
N ASP A 58 13.85 11.75 -5.68
CA ASP A 58 14.68 12.96 -5.64
C ASP A 58 14.33 13.83 -6.84
N THR A 59 13.54 14.87 -6.63
CA THR A 59 13.04 15.71 -7.72
C THR A 59 14.13 16.59 -8.34
N GLN A 60 15.16 16.93 -7.57
CA GLN A 60 16.29 17.72 -8.06
C GLN A 60 17.18 16.91 -9.00
N ARG A 61 17.36 15.62 -8.70
CA ARG A 61 18.15 14.70 -9.52
C ARG A 61 17.32 13.92 -10.55
N GLY A 62 15.99 14.06 -10.52
CA GLY A 62 15.07 13.30 -11.39
C GLY A 62 15.05 11.80 -11.11
N ILE A 63 15.32 11.39 -9.87
CA ILE A 63 15.38 9.97 -9.48
C ILE A 63 14.03 9.53 -8.95
N ARG A 64 13.51 8.41 -9.47
CA ARG A 64 12.44 7.61 -8.85
C ARG A 64 12.87 6.15 -8.84
N ALA A 65 13.23 5.65 -7.66
CA ALA A 65 13.77 4.31 -7.49
C ALA A 65 12.83 3.47 -6.61
N GLU A 66 12.53 2.25 -7.05
CA GLU A 66 11.86 1.28 -6.18
C GLU A 66 12.87 0.81 -5.13
N VAL A 67 12.45 0.90 -3.87
CA VAL A 67 13.28 0.57 -2.71
C VAL A 67 12.82 -0.72 -2.07
N VAL A 68 11.51 -0.92 -2.09
CA VAL A 68 10.85 -2.08 -1.53
C VAL A 68 9.77 -2.50 -2.51
N GLU A 69 9.83 -3.75 -2.92
CA GLU A 69 8.87 -4.34 -3.84
C GLU A 69 7.45 -4.35 -3.24
N ARG A 70 6.45 -4.52 -4.09
CA ARG A 70 5.05 -4.56 -3.65
C ARG A 70 4.72 -5.79 -2.81
N ASP A 71 5.27 -6.95 -3.18
CA ASP A 71 4.73 -8.24 -2.75
C ASP A 71 5.62 -8.96 -1.74
N THR A 72 6.95 -8.93 -1.88
CA THR A 72 7.85 -9.59 -0.90
C THR A 72 9.27 -8.99 -0.93
N PRO A 73 9.73 -8.31 0.14
CA PRO A 73 9.00 -7.94 1.35
C PRO A 73 8.03 -6.78 1.10
N ILE A 74 6.91 -6.74 1.82
CA ILE A 74 6.00 -5.59 1.79
C ILE A 74 6.45 -4.54 2.81
N PHE A 75 6.57 -3.28 2.38
CA PHE A 75 6.84 -2.19 3.32
C PHE A 75 5.58 -1.85 4.12
N ARG A 76 5.74 -1.59 5.41
CA ARG A 76 4.69 -1.07 6.29
C ARG A 76 5.16 0.23 6.92
N VAL A 77 4.34 1.28 6.81
CA VAL A 77 4.67 2.60 7.39
C VAL A 77 4.88 2.47 8.90
N SER A 78 6.05 2.91 9.35
CA SER A 78 6.42 3.01 10.75
C SER A 78 5.87 4.27 11.39
N THR A 79 5.30 4.15 12.59
CA THR A 79 4.66 5.25 13.33
C THR A 79 5.50 5.79 14.50
N PHE A 80 6.73 5.28 14.69
CA PHE A 80 7.64 5.81 15.70
C PHE A 80 8.26 7.15 15.23
N LYS A 81 8.74 7.96 16.19
CA LYS A 81 9.47 9.19 15.87
C LYS A 81 10.78 8.82 15.16
N TYR A 82 10.82 9.08 13.86
CA TYR A 82 12.00 8.86 13.03
C TYR A 82 12.84 10.14 12.95
N ILE A 83 14.10 10.06 13.38
CA ILE A 83 15.09 11.12 13.21
C ILE A 83 16.11 10.59 12.20
N HIS A 84 16.23 11.30 11.08
CA HIS A 84 17.10 10.88 9.99
C HIS A 84 18.57 10.90 10.44
N PRO A 85 19.31 9.78 10.36
CA PRO A 85 20.60 9.63 11.05
C PRO A 85 21.79 10.28 10.33
N SER A 86 21.63 10.73 9.08
CA SER A 86 22.74 11.27 8.28
C SER A 86 22.27 12.23 7.19
N GLU A 87 23.14 13.10 6.70
CA GLU A 87 22.87 13.85 5.47
C GLU A 87 23.35 13.11 4.21
N ARG A 88 24.17 12.06 4.38
CA ARG A 88 24.89 11.38 3.28
C ARG A 88 24.15 10.19 2.69
N TYR A 89 23.25 9.58 3.45
CA TYR A 89 22.51 8.40 3.04
C TYR A 89 21.09 8.49 3.59
N ILE A 90 20.16 7.77 2.97
CA ILE A 90 18.77 7.72 3.41
C ILE A 90 18.51 6.39 4.12
N ALA A 91 18.21 6.47 5.42
CA ALA A 91 17.75 5.31 6.15
C ALA A 91 16.23 5.15 5.98
N ILE A 92 15.81 3.94 5.66
CA ILE A 92 14.38 3.61 5.55
C ILE A 92 13.90 3.27 6.95
N PRO A 93 12.84 3.91 7.46
CA PRO A 93 12.28 3.60 8.77
C PRO A 93 11.45 2.30 8.68
N TRP A 94 12.13 1.16 8.54
CA TRP A 94 11.47 -0.14 8.66
C TRP A 94 11.07 -0.40 10.12
N ARG A 95 10.26 -1.43 10.37
CA ARG A 95 9.83 -1.84 11.73
C ARG A 95 11.01 -2.09 12.67
N ASP A 96 12.17 -2.41 12.12
CA ASP A 96 13.50 -2.46 12.71
C ASP A 96 14.45 -1.58 11.88
N LEU A 97 15.61 -1.19 12.40
CA LEU A 97 16.63 -0.38 11.68
C LEU A 97 17.36 -1.18 10.57
N SER A 98 16.64 -2.05 9.86
CA SER A 98 17.18 -3.05 8.92
C SER A 98 17.38 -2.55 7.49
N GLY A 99 16.76 -1.43 7.11
CA GLY A 99 16.84 -0.87 5.75
C GLY A 99 17.64 0.43 5.66
N PHE A 100 18.78 0.42 4.96
CA PHE A 100 19.52 1.63 4.62
C PHE A 100 19.80 1.68 3.11
N LEU A 101 19.63 2.85 2.49
CA LEU A 101 20.01 3.13 1.12
C LEU A 101 21.19 4.11 1.09
N ILE A 102 22.22 3.75 0.35
CA ILE A 102 23.40 4.60 0.11
C ILE A 102 23.32 5.06 -1.34
N SER A 103 23.29 6.38 -1.56
CA SER A 103 23.37 6.99 -2.90
C SER A 103 24.81 7.28 -3.27
#